data_AF-A0A1L5KW68-F1
#
_entry.id   AF-A0A1L5KW68-F1
#
_cell.length_a   1.000
_cell.length_b   1.000
_cell.length_c   1.000
_cell.angle_alpha   90.00
_cell.angle_beta   90.00
_cell.angle_gamma   90.00
#
_symmetry.space_group_name_H-M   'P 1'
#
loop_
_entity.id
_entity.type
_entity.pdbx_description
1 polymer ?
#
loop_
_entity_poly.entity_id
_entity_poly.type
_entity_poly.pdbx_seq_one_letter_code
_entity_poly.pdbx_strand_id
1 'polypeptide(L)'
;MTHLIKLELKKFGIAQNIIFMFAAILFSILFITISLWDSMTDPKQVKDTFESTYLVIGLLMSFIFLVYSSVLTAKLVIGEYNHRTITIMFSYPLNRIKLIASKLTIIMVYTAISMTIGYICCSSYIIFADKSFNMLEGTFQPSMLRTWIPMAITTVIICMVLSLWSFIIGMIRKSVPATIVTSLIVIVLRQVIITKNTTNQESIMQVILVAIVTVIATLLIFKRKVPELY
;
A
#
# COMPACT_ATOMS: atom_id res chain seq x y z
N MET A 1 -16.20 16.27 11.51
CA MET A 1 -15.20 15.31 11.01
C MET A 1 -13.88 16.00 10.67
N THR A 2 -13.90 17.07 9.87
CA THR A 2 -12.71 17.84 9.46
C THR A 2 -11.82 18.31 10.62
N HIS A 3 -12.41 18.76 11.74
CA HIS A 3 -11.65 19.15 12.93
C HIS A 3 -10.92 17.96 13.59
N LEU A 4 -11.55 16.79 13.68
CA LEU A 4 -10.89 15.57 14.19
C LEU A 4 -9.75 15.14 13.27
N ILE A 5 -9.98 15.15 11.96
CA ILE A 5 -8.95 14.79 10.98
C ILE A 5 -7.73 15.70 11.13
N LYS A 6 -7.93 17.02 11.30
CA LYS A 6 -6.83 17.98 11.48
C LYS A 6 -6.01 17.72 12.75
N LEU A 7 -6.68 17.35 13.85
CA LEU A 7 -6.00 17.02 15.11
C LEU A 7 -5.21 15.71 14.99
N GLU A 8 -5.80 14.69 14.37
CA GLU A 8 -5.14 13.40 14.13
C GLU A 8 -3.97 13.53 13.13
N LEU A 9 -4.07 14.42 12.14
CA LEU A 9 -2.98 14.71 11.20
C LEU A 9 -1.72 15.23 11.93
N LYS A 10 -1.91 16.04 12.97
CA LYS A 10 -0.79 16.55 13.78
C LYS A 10 -0.11 15.44 14.58
N LYS A 11 -0.88 14.46 15.06
CA LYS A 11 -0.39 13.28 15.78
C LYS A 11 0.25 12.23 14.85
N PHE A 12 -0.14 12.22 13.59
CA PHE A 12 0.36 11.31 12.56
C PHE A 12 1.87 11.43 12.33
N GLY A 13 2.49 12.57 12.65
CA GLY A 13 3.92 12.79 12.43
C GLY A 13 4.26 12.91 10.95
N ILE A 14 3.56 13.80 10.24
CA ILE A 14 3.63 13.99 8.77
C ILE A 14 5.08 14.07 8.28
N ALA A 15 5.95 14.81 8.96
CA ALA A 15 7.35 14.97 8.57
C ALA A 15 8.11 13.63 8.53
N GLN A 16 7.95 12.78 9.55
CA GLN A 16 8.62 11.48 9.60
C GLN A 16 8.10 10.54 8.52
N ASN A 17 6.80 10.58 8.25
CA ASN A 17 6.18 9.72 7.24
C ASN A 17 6.56 10.18 5.81
N ILE A 18 6.68 11.49 5.59
CA ILE A 18 7.20 12.03 4.31
C ILE A 18 8.66 11.60 4.10
N ILE A 19 9.52 11.71 5.11
CA ILE A 19 10.92 11.26 5.01
C ILE A 19 10.97 9.77 4.66
N PHE A 20 10.16 8.94 5.34
CA PHE A 20 10.08 7.51 5.03
C PHE A 20 9.58 7.26 3.60
N MET A 21 8.58 8.01 3.12
CA MET A 21 8.09 7.91 1.74
C MET A 21 9.21 8.16 0.74
N PHE A 22 9.95 9.25 0.89
CA PHE A 22 11.08 9.56 -0.01
C PHE A 22 12.18 8.51 0.07
N ALA A 23 12.52 8.03 1.26
CA ALA A 23 13.50 6.96 1.44
C ALA A 23 13.07 5.66 0.76
N ALA A 24 11.79 5.28 0.88
CA ALA A 24 11.21 4.11 0.23
C ALA A 24 11.24 4.21 -1.29
N ILE A 25 10.92 5.39 -1.85
CA ILE A 25 10.97 5.63 -3.30
C ILE A 25 12.41 5.57 -3.80
N LEU A 26 13.36 6.19 -3.09
CA LEU A 26 14.78 6.15 -3.45
C LEU A 26 15.31 4.71 -3.42
N PHE A 27 14.98 3.95 -2.37
CA PHE A 27 15.32 2.52 -2.29
C PHE A 27 14.73 1.72 -3.46
N SER A 28 13.48 2.01 -3.84
CA SER A 28 12.81 1.37 -4.99
C SER A 28 13.55 1.66 -6.29
N ILE A 29 13.96 2.92 -6.50
CA ILE A 29 14.73 3.31 -7.69
C ILE A 29 16.06 2.57 -7.72
N LEU A 30 16.82 2.56 -6.62
CA LEU A 30 18.09 1.82 -6.52
C LEU A 30 17.92 0.32 -6.79
N PHE A 31 16.85 -0.28 -6.28
CA PHE A 31 16.56 -1.69 -6.54
C PHE A 31 16.34 -1.94 -8.05
N ILE A 32 15.56 -1.08 -8.72
CA ILE A 32 15.33 -1.17 -10.16
C ILE A 32 16.63 -0.93 -10.95
N THR A 33 17.47 0.02 -10.52
CA THR A 33 18.74 0.30 -11.21
C THR A 33 19.65 -0.92 -11.19
N ILE A 34 19.77 -1.59 -10.03
CA ILE A 34 20.59 -2.78 -9.88
C ILE A 34 20.02 -3.92 -10.71
N SER A 35 18.69 -4.12 -10.68
CA SER A 35 18.01 -5.14 -11.48
C SER A 35 18.25 -4.97 -12.99
N LEU A 36 18.13 -3.74 -13.49
CA LEU A 36 18.37 -3.44 -14.91
C LEU A 36 19.86 -3.56 -15.27
N TRP A 37 20.76 -3.19 -14.36
CA TRP A 37 22.19 -3.30 -14.58
C TRP A 37 22.66 -4.76 -14.66
N ASP A 38 22.11 -5.63 -13.81
CA ASP A 38 22.39 -7.06 -13.84
C ASP A 38 21.96 -7.69 -15.17
N SER A 39 20.73 -7.37 -15.62
CA SER A 39 20.20 -7.79 -16.93
C SER A 39 21.01 -7.27 -18.13
N MET A 40 21.65 -6.09 -18.01
CA MET A 40 22.55 -5.56 -19.06
C MET A 40 23.91 -6.26 -19.12
N THR A 41 24.42 -6.71 -17.97
CA THR A 41 25.82 -7.14 -17.84
C THR A 41 25.97 -8.64 -18.10
N ASP A 42 24.91 -9.43 -17.92
CA ASP A 42 24.95 -10.87 -18.15
C ASP A 42 24.69 -11.24 -19.62
N PRO A 43 25.68 -11.73 -20.38
CA PRO A 43 25.54 -12.05 -21.80
C PRO A 43 24.57 -13.22 -22.08
N LYS A 44 24.09 -13.92 -21.04
CA LYS A 44 23.11 -15.02 -21.16
C LYS A 44 21.66 -14.58 -20.97
N GLN A 45 21.41 -13.37 -20.50
CA GLN A 45 20.06 -12.87 -20.25
C GLN A 45 19.61 -11.92 -21.36
N VAL A 46 18.35 -12.09 -21.77
CA VAL A 46 17.68 -11.13 -22.64
C VAL A 46 17.36 -9.90 -21.78
N LYS A 47 17.53 -8.69 -22.35
CA LYS A 47 17.22 -7.44 -21.66
C LYS A 47 15.77 -7.47 -21.17
N ASP A 48 15.52 -6.95 -19.97
CA ASP A 48 14.14 -6.85 -19.47
C ASP A 48 13.27 -6.00 -20.41
N THR A 49 12.02 -6.44 -20.62
CA THR A 49 11.01 -5.68 -21.38
C THR A 49 10.34 -4.66 -20.48
N PHE A 50 9.89 -3.53 -21.03
CA PHE A 50 9.11 -2.53 -20.30
C PHE A 50 7.95 -3.16 -19.50
N GLU A 51 7.28 -4.17 -20.04
CA GLU A 51 6.14 -4.81 -19.38
C GLU A 51 6.53 -5.51 -18.07
N SER A 52 7.63 -6.26 -18.06
CA SER A 52 8.10 -6.94 -16.85
C SER A 52 8.61 -5.94 -15.82
N THR A 53 9.33 -4.90 -16.24
CA THR A 53 9.90 -3.92 -15.31
C THR A 53 8.82 -3.13 -14.58
N TYR A 54 7.80 -2.66 -15.28
CA TYR A 54 6.72 -1.95 -14.63
C TYR A 54 5.84 -2.87 -13.75
N LEU A 55 5.72 -4.16 -14.06
CA LEU A 55 5.07 -5.14 -13.19
C LEU A 55 5.84 -5.26 -11.88
N VAL A 56 7.17 -5.39 -11.96
CA VAL A 56 8.07 -5.42 -10.79
C VAL A 56 7.93 -4.14 -9.97
N ILE A 57 7.87 -2.95 -10.60
CA ILE A 57 7.58 -1.69 -9.89
C ILE A 57 6.28 -1.79 -9.12
N GLY A 58 5.22 -2.27 -9.78
CA GLY A 58 3.91 -2.34 -9.15
C GLY A 58 3.87 -3.28 -7.95
N LEU A 59 4.53 -4.44 -8.05
CA LEU A 59 4.68 -5.36 -6.93
C LEU A 59 5.48 -4.75 -5.79
N LEU A 60 6.61 -4.11 -6.09
CA LEU A 60 7.51 -3.53 -5.11
C LEU A 60 6.87 -2.35 -4.37
N MET A 61 6.22 -1.44 -5.09
CA MET A 61 5.49 -0.31 -4.50
C MET A 61 4.34 -0.79 -3.62
N SER A 62 3.58 -1.78 -4.10
CA SER A 62 2.52 -2.40 -3.32
C SER A 62 3.07 -3.03 -2.03
N PHE A 63 4.26 -3.63 -2.10
CA PHE A 63 4.89 -4.28 -0.95
C PHE A 63 5.30 -3.32 0.14
N ILE A 64 6.09 -2.31 -0.23
CA ILE A 64 6.61 -1.36 0.75
C ILE A 64 5.47 -0.58 1.39
N PHE A 65 4.54 -0.06 0.60
CA PHE A 65 3.49 0.82 1.14
C PHE A 65 2.37 0.08 1.87
N LEU A 66 2.03 -1.17 1.48
CA LEU A 66 1.04 -1.96 2.22
C LEU A 66 1.60 -2.40 3.59
N VAL A 67 2.86 -2.85 3.64
CA VAL A 67 3.52 -3.19 4.92
C VAL A 67 3.63 -1.95 5.80
N TYR A 68 4.03 -0.80 5.23
CA TYR A 68 4.11 0.44 5.99
C TYR A 68 2.73 0.93 6.50
N SER A 69 1.68 0.77 5.71
CA SER A 69 0.30 1.03 6.14
C SER A 69 -0.10 0.22 7.36
N SER A 70 0.31 -1.04 7.40
CA SER A 70 0.05 -1.95 8.51
C SER A 70 0.81 -1.52 9.77
N VAL A 71 2.07 -1.08 9.64
CA VAL A 71 2.86 -0.50 10.73
C VAL A 71 2.19 0.77 11.28
N LEU A 72 1.71 1.67 10.41
CA LEU A 72 0.96 2.87 10.81
C LEU A 72 -0.33 2.51 11.55
N THR A 73 -1.07 1.53 11.04
CA THR A 73 -2.29 1.02 11.68
C THR A 73 -1.99 0.45 13.05
N ALA A 74 -0.92 -0.34 13.17
CA ALA A 74 -0.52 -0.93 14.44
C ALA A 74 -0.09 0.13 15.46
N LYS A 75 0.64 1.17 15.05
CA LYS A 75 1.11 2.24 15.95
C LYS A 75 -0.02 3.19 16.37
N LEU A 76 -0.83 3.67 15.41
CA LEU A 76 -1.80 4.75 15.64
C LEU A 76 -3.16 4.27 16.13
N VAL A 77 -3.53 3.04 15.77
CA VAL A 77 -4.80 2.44 16.18
C VAL A 77 -4.51 1.49 17.34
N ILE A 78 -3.78 0.40 17.09
CA ILE A 78 -3.64 -0.72 18.05
C ILE A 78 -2.75 -0.38 19.26
N GLY A 79 -1.71 0.44 19.07
CA GLY A 79 -0.83 0.89 20.13
C GLY A 79 -1.57 1.67 21.23
N GLU A 80 -2.59 2.45 20.86
CA GLU A 80 -3.45 3.14 21.83
C GLU A 80 -4.38 2.17 22.56
N TYR A 81 -4.75 1.04 21.95
CA TYR A 81 -5.55 0.01 22.61
C TYR A 81 -4.75 -0.80 23.62
N ASN A 82 -3.48 -1.09 23.34
CA ASN A 82 -2.66 -1.96 24.20
C ASN A 82 -2.12 -1.24 25.45
N HIS A 83 -1.75 0.03 25.35
CA HIS A 83 -1.08 0.75 26.45
C HIS A 83 -1.99 1.40 27.51
N ARG A 84 -3.23 0.90 27.71
CA ARG A 84 -4.20 1.44 28.70
C ARG A 84 -4.51 2.95 28.56
N THR A 85 -4.14 3.60 27.45
CA THR A 85 -4.57 4.97 27.13
C THR A 85 -6.05 5.04 26.72
N ILE A 86 -6.67 3.88 26.53
CA ILE A 86 -8.11 3.69 26.36
C ILE A 86 -8.92 4.44 27.45
N THR A 87 -8.47 4.47 28.72
CA THR A 87 -9.19 5.15 29.81
C THR A 87 -9.27 6.66 29.63
N ILE A 88 -8.26 7.26 28.99
CA ILE A 88 -8.26 8.69 28.64
C ILE A 88 -9.21 8.93 27.45
N MET A 89 -9.27 7.99 26.50
CA MET A 89 -10.26 8.00 25.42
C MET A 89 -11.70 7.75 25.95
N PHE A 90 -11.86 7.09 27.11
CA PHE A 90 -13.14 6.90 27.81
C PHE A 90 -13.70 8.16 28.45
N SER A 91 -12.87 9.15 28.73
CA SER A 91 -13.30 10.43 29.32
C SER A 91 -13.81 11.42 28.27
N TYR A 92 -13.64 11.11 26.98
CA TYR A 92 -14.03 12.01 25.88
C TYR A 92 -15.49 11.78 25.44
N PRO A 93 -16.35 12.80 25.39
CA PRO A 93 -17.74 12.69 24.93
C PRO A 93 -17.84 12.65 23.39
N LEU A 94 -16.95 11.90 22.73
CA LEU A 94 -16.90 11.77 21.27
C LEU A 94 -17.18 10.33 20.81
N ASN A 95 -17.92 10.18 19.71
CA ASN A 95 -18.19 8.87 19.10
C ASN A 95 -16.89 8.21 18.61
N ARG A 96 -16.44 7.17 19.31
CA ARG A 96 -15.19 6.42 19.04
C ARG A 96 -15.14 5.81 17.64
N ILE A 97 -16.30 5.39 17.13
CA ILE A 97 -16.48 4.95 15.74
C ILE A 97 -15.94 6.00 14.76
N LYS A 98 -16.26 7.28 15.00
CA LYS A 98 -15.82 8.39 14.14
C LYS A 98 -14.31 8.65 14.29
N LEU A 99 -13.75 8.44 15.47
CA LEU A 99 -12.32 8.61 15.74
C LEU A 99 -11.48 7.54 15.03
N ILE A 100 -11.84 6.26 15.19
CA ILE A 100 -11.16 5.14 14.51
C ILE A 100 -11.30 5.27 13.00
N ALA A 101 -12.51 5.59 12.51
CA ALA A 101 -12.74 5.80 11.09
C ALA A 101 -11.85 6.93 10.53
N SER A 102 -11.75 8.06 11.25
CA SER A 102 -10.85 9.17 10.87
C SER A 102 -9.40 8.73 10.73
N LYS A 103 -8.90 7.90 11.65
CA LYS A 103 -7.52 7.38 11.60
C LYS A 103 -7.30 6.46 10.40
N LEU A 104 -8.23 5.54 10.15
CA LEU A 104 -8.17 4.65 8.99
C LEU A 104 -8.23 5.42 7.68
N THR A 105 -9.08 6.44 7.58
CA THR A 105 -9.14 7.30 6.39
C THR A 105 -7.82 8.02 6.15
N ILE A 106 -7.17 8.55 7.19
CA ILE A 106 -5.85 9.19 7.04
C ILE A 106 -4.81 8.17 6.51
N ILE A 107 -4.79 6.96 7.05
CA ILE A 107 -3.85 5.91 6.63
C ILE A 107 -4.11 5.53 5.17
N MET A 108 -5.38 5.31 4.78
CA MET A 108 -5.75 4.97 3.40
C MET A 108 -5.41 6.09 2.39
N VAL A 109 -5.64 7.34 2.75
CA VAL A 109 -5.29 8.49 1.88
C VAL A 109 -3.78 8.60 1.76
N TYR A 110 -3.06 8.44 2.87
CA TYR A 110 -1.60 8.48 2.86
C TYR A 110 -1.01 7.38 1.96
N THR A 111 -1.51 6.14 2.04
CA THR A 111 -1.01 5.03 1.22
C THR A 111 -1.31 5.22 -0.27
N ALA A 112 -2.48 5.77 -0.60
CA ALA A 112 -2.82 6.09 -1.98
C ALA A 112 -1.92 7.19 -2.56
N ILE A 113 -1.68 8.27 -1.79
CA ILE A 113 -0.78 9.36 -2.21
C ILE A 113 0.65 8.86 -2.34
N SER A 114 1.15 8.09 -1.38
CA SER A 114 2.53 7.60 -1.41
C SER A 114 2.78 6.65 -2.58
N MET A 115 1.81 5.78 -2.88
CA MET A 115 1.90 4.82 -3.96
C MET A 115 1.77 5.49 -5.33
N THR A 116 0.89 6.48 -5.48
CA THR A 116 0.78 7.27 -6.73
C THR A 116 2.05 8.07 -7.02
N ILE A 117 2.62 8.74 -6.01
CA ILE A 117 3.91 9.44 -6.15
C ILE A 117 5.02 8.43 -6.50
N GLY A 118 5.07 7.28 -5.83
CA GLY A 118 6.03 6.21 -6.12
C GLY A 118 5.96 5.73 -7.57
N TYR A 119 4.76 5.47 -8.09
CA TYR A 119 4.57 5.11 -9.49
C TYR A 119 5.04 6.18 -10.46
N ILE A 120 4.69 7.46 -10.21
CA ILE A 120 5.11 8.57 -11.06
C ILE A 120 6.64 8.68 -11.07
N CYS A 121 7.28 8.63 -9.89
CA CYS A 121 8.73 8.70 -9.77
C CYS A 121 9.43 7.52 -10.48
N CYS A 122 9.04 6.27 -10.20
CA CYS A 122 9.66 5.10 -10.84
C CYS A 122 9.43 5.05 -12.36
N SER A 123 8.24 5.45 -12.83
CA SER A 123 7.96 5.52 -14.27
C SER A 123 8.81 6.58 -14.96
N SER A 124 8.93 7.77 -14.34
CA SER A 124 9.80 8.83 -14.88
C SER A 124 11.28 8.43 -14.91
N TYR A 125 11.73 7.68 -13.89
CA TYR A 125 13.09 7.17 -13.82
C TYR A 125 13.40 6.19 -14.95
N ILE A 126 12.51 5.23 -15.22
CA ILE A 126 12.68 4.25 -16.30
C ILE A 126 12.80 4.93 -17.66
N ILE A 127 11.93 5.89 -17.97
CA ILE A 127 11.96 6.61 -19.25
C ILE A 127 13.28 7.38 -19.40
N PHE A 128 13.78 7.97 -18.32
CA PHE A 128 15.05 8.68 -18.32
C PHE A 128 16.26 7.75 -18.48
N ALA A 129 16.26 6.62 -17.76
CA ALA A 129 17.31 5.60 -17.80
C ALA A 129 17.39 4.95 -19.19
N ASP A 130 16.25 4.63 -19.80
CA ASP A 130 16.18 4.09 -21.15
C ASP A 130 16.73 5.06 -22.19
N LYS A 131 16.31 6.34 -22.14
CA LYS A 131 16.81 7.38 -23.05
C LYS A 131 18.32 7.58 -22.96
N SER A 132 18.89 7.44 -21.77
CA SER A 132 20.31 7.75 -21.52
C SER A 132 21.24 6.56 -21.74
N PHE A 133 20.78 5.34 -21.44
CA PHE A 133 21.64 4.15 -21.40
C PHE A 133 21.11 2.97 -22.23
N ASN A 134 19.94 3.08 -22.87
CA ASN A 134 19.30 2.02 -23.66
C ASN A 134 19.22 0.69 -22.88
N MET A 135 18.71 0.82 -21.65
CA MET A 135 18.69 -0.23 -20.61
C MET A 135 17.48 -1.17 -20.70
N LEU A 136 16.60 -1.05 -21.68
CA LEU A 136 15.48 -1.97 -21.86
C LEU A 136 15.45 -2.52 -23.28
N GLU A 137 14.81 -3.67 -23.45
CA GLU A 137 14.52 -4.19 -24.78
C GLU A 137 13.28 -3.51 -25.37
N GLY A 138 13.47 -2.81 -26.50
CA GLY A 138 12.41 -2.16 -27.25
C GLY A 138 12.52 -0.63 -27.28
N THR A 139 11.62 0.01 -28.04
CA THR A 139 11.49 1.47 -28.03
C THR A 139 10.29 1.86 -27.19
N PHE A 140 10.40 2.95 -26.44
CA PHE A 140 9.28 3.47 -25.67
C PHE A 140 8.13 3.88 -26.60
N GLN A 141 7.09 3.06 -26.66
CA GLN A 141 5.90 3.36 -27.45
C GLN A 141 4.80 3.97 -26.55
N PRO A 142 4.21 5.12 -26.90
CA PRO A 142 3.14 5.75 -26.11
C PRO A 142 1.90 4.86 -25.87
N SER A 143 1.72 3.81 -26.68
CA SER A 143 0.69 2.79 -26.49
C SER A 143 0.84 2.02 -25.18
N MET A 144 2.07 1.82 -24.69
CA MET A 144 2.33 1.14 -23.42
C MET A 144 1.81 1.97 -22.23
N LEU A 145 1.95 3.30 -22.25
CA LEU A 145 1.39 4.15 -21.19
C LEU A 145 -0.13 3.96 -21.03
N ARG A 146 -0.85 3.69 -22.12
CA ARG A 146 -2.30 3.49 -22.11
C ARG A 146 -2.73 2.22 -21.37
N THR A 147 -1.90 1.18 -21.34
CA THR A 147 -2.15 -0.05 -20.58
C THR A 147 -1.62 0.05 -19.14
N TRP A 148 -0.50 0.74 -18.95
CA TRP A 148 0.14 0.92 -17.64
C TRP A 148 -0.64 1.82 -16.69
N ILE A 149 -1.20 2.93 -17.16
CA ILE A 149 -1.93 3.88 -16.29
C ILE A 149 -3.14 3.21 -15.60
N PRO A 150 -4.04 2.49 -16.32
CA PRO A 150 -5.12 1.75 -15.69
C PRO A 150 -4.64 0.70 -14.69
N MET A 151 -3.55 -0.01 -15.01
CA MET A 151 -2.96 -1.02 -14.13
C MET A 151 -2.44 -0.38 -12.83
N ALA A 152 -1.72 0.73 -12.90
CA ALA A 152 -1.27 1.45 -11.72
C ALA A 152 -2.47 1.93 -10.87
N ILE A 153 -3.52 2.48 -11.49
CA ILE A 153 -4.72 2.93 -10.78
C ILE A 153 -5.42 1.76 -10.06
N THR A 154 -5.62 0.62 -10.73
CA THR A 154 -6.26 -0.54 -10.10
C THR A 154 -5.43 -1.05 -8.93
N THR A 155 -4.10 -1.16 -9.06
CA THR A 155 -3.25 -1.59 -7.95
C THR A 155 -3.32 -0.65 -6.74
N VAL A 156 -3.37 0.68 -6.94
CA VAL A 156 -3.50 1.66 -5.85
C VAL A 156 -4.82 1.45 -5.10
N ILE A 157 -5.92 1.28 -5.83
CA ILE A 157 -7.24 1.04 -5.23
C ILE A 157 -7.24 -0.27 -4.42
N ILE A 158 -6.67 -1.34 -4.97
CA ILE A 158 -6.60 -2.64 -4.30
C ILE A 158 -5.75 -2.55 -3.04
N CYS A 159 -4.57 -1.91 -3.09
CA CYS A 159 -3.73 -1.73 -1.92
C CYS A 159 -4.39 -0.87 -0.85
N MET A 160 -5.14 0.17 -1.23
CA MET A 160 -5.93 0.97 -0.31
C MET A 160 -6.95 0.11 0.44
N VAL A 161 -7.66 -0.75 -0.29
CA VAL A 161 -8.65 -1.69 0.26
C VAL A 161 -7.99 -2.76 1.15
N LEU A 162 -6.92 -3.39 0.67
CA LEU A 162 -6.21 -4.45 1.39
C LEU A 162 -5.53 -3.95 2.67
N SER A 163 -5.18 -2.67 2.73
CA SER A 163 -4.65 -2.06 3.96
C SER A 163 -5.61 -2.16 5.15
N LEU A 164 -6.92 -2.25 4.89
CA LEU A 164 -7.95 -2.45 5.92
C LEU A 164 -7.92 -3.85 6.54
N TRP A 165 -7.37 -4.84 5.85
CA TRP A 165 -7.29 -6.21 6.38
C TRP A 165 -6.36 -6.30 7.58
N SER A 166 -5.25 -5.55 7.55
CA SER A 166 -4.36 -5.40 8.70
C SER A 166 -5.09 -4.84 9.91
N PHE A 167 -5.96 -3.84 9.70
CA PHE A 167 -6.79 -3.30 10.78
C PHE A 167 -7.75 -4.35 11.36
N ILE A 168 -8.45 -5.12 10.51
CA ILE A 168 -9.40 -6.15 10.95
C ILE A 168 -8.74 -7.13 11.92
N ILE A 169 -7.64 -7.75 11.50
CA ILE A 169 -7.01 -8.80 12.29
C ILE A 169 -6.28 -8.21 13.49
N GLY A 170 -5.67 -7.03 13.32
CA GLY A 170 -5.03 -6.31 14.40
C GLY A 170 -5.98 -5.94 15.55
N MET A 171 -7.23 -5.58 15.24
CA MET A 171 -8.28 -5.35 16.24
C MET A 171 -8.77 -6.63 16.92
N ILE A 172 -8.90 -7.74 16.17
CA ILE A 172 -9.31 -9.05 16.73
C ILE A 172 -8.26 -9.55 17.72
N ARG A 173 -6.98 -9.50 17.34
CA ARG A 173 -5.86 -10.05 18.10
C ARG A 173 -5.28 -9.07 19.12
N LYS A 174 -5.69 -7.80 19.10
CA LYS A 174 -5.16 -6.71 19.95
C LYS A 174 -3.62 -6.69 19.99
N SER A 175 -3.00 -6.94 18.83
CA SER A 175 -1.56 -7.20 18.76
C SER A 175 -0.90 -6.51 17.57
N VAL A 176 0.15 -5.73 17.88
CA VAL A 176 1.00 -5.03 16.90
C VAL A 176 1.68 -6.02 15.93
N PRO A 177 2.39 -7.07 16.39
CA PRO A 177 3.04 -8.00 15.45
C PRO A 177 2.02 -8.77 14.60
N ALA A 178 0.86 -9.14 15.16
CA ALA A 178 -0.18 -9.82 14.38
C ALA A 178 -0.67 -8.96 13.19
N THR A 179 -0.74 -7.64 13.37
CA THR A 179 -1.13 -6.68 12.33
C THR A 179 -0.14 -6.70 11.16
N ILE A 180 1.16 -6.66 11.45
CA ILE A 180 2.22 -6.64 10.43
C ILE A 180 2.30 -7.98 9.69
N VAL A 181 2.18 -9.10 10.40
CA VAL A 181 2.17 -10.44 9.77
C VAL A 181 0.99 -10.57 8.81
N THR A 182 -0.16 -9.99 9.13
CA THR A 182 -1.34 -10.10 8.26
C THR A 182 -1.19 -9.34 6.95
N SER A 183 -0.55 -8.17 6.94
CA SER A 183 -0.20 -7.49 5.68
C SER A 183 0.73 -8.32 4.82
N LEU A 184 1.68 -9.05 5.42
CA LEU A 184 2.59 -9.92 4.69
C LEU A 184 1.86 -11.13 4.07
N ILE A 185 0.92 -11.73 4.80
CA ILE A 185 0.10 -12.81 4.25
C ILE A 185 -0.77 -12.31 3.09
N VAL A 186 -1.43 -11.16 3.28
CA VAL A 186 -2.31 -10.56 2.27
C VAL A 186 -1.56 -10.24 0.99
N ILE A 187 -0.32 -9.74 1.09
CA ILE A 187 0.43 -9.41 -0.12
C ILE A 187 0.95 -10.64 -0.85
N VAL A 188 1.36 -11.68 -0.13
CA VAL A 188 1.75 -12.95 -0.75
C VAL A 188 0.56 -13.57 -1.48
N LEU A 189 -0.62 -13.57 -0.85
CA LEU A 189 -1.85 -14.03 -1.51
C LEU A 189 -2.16 -13.23 -2.77
N ARG A 190 -2.00 -11.90 -2.71
CA ARG A 190 -2.18 -11.03 -3.87
C ARG A 190 -1.20 -11.39 -5.01
N GLN A 191 0.07 -11.62 -4.69
CA GLN A 191 1.09 -12.01 -5.68
C GLN A 191 0.73 -13.32 -6.37
N VAL A 192 0.27 -14.33 -5.63
CA VAL A 192 -0.16 -15.62 -6.19
C VAL A 192 -1.34 -15.45 -7.16
N ILE A 193 -2.28 -14.53 -6.86
CA ILE A 193 -3.43 -14.26 -7.74
C ILE A 193 -2.99 -13.58 -9.03
N ILE A 194 -2.05 -12.61 -8.96
CA ILE A 194 -1.51 -11.91 -10.13
C ILE A 194 -0.80 -12.89 -11.06
N THR A 195 0.07 -13.76 -10.54
CA THR A 195 0.86 -14.72 -11.33
C THR A 195 -0.02 -15.78 -12.01
N LYS A 196 -1.20 -16.09 -11.47
CA LYS A 196 -2.11 -17.07 -12.06
C LYS A 196 -2.86 -16.54 -13.29
N ASN A 197 -2.94 -15.22 -13.48
CA ASN A 197 -3.73 -14.64 -14.56
C ASN A 197 -2.91 -14.50 -15.84
N THR A 198 -3.49 -14.87 -16.99
CA THR A 198 -2.78 -14.96 -18.29
C THR A 198 -2.24 -13.63 -18.82
N THR A 199 -2.76 -12.51 -18.33
CA THR A 199 -2.33 -11.14 -18.68
C THR A 199 -1.47 -10.47 -17.60
N ASN A 200 -1.12 -11.18 -16.52
CA ASN A 200 -0.42 -10.62 -15.35
C ASN A 200 -1.10 -9.34 -14.78
N GLN A 201 -2.38 -9.18 -15.06
CA GLN A 201 -3.22 -8.08 -14.62
C GLN A 201 -4.25 -8.59 -13.63
N GLU A 202 -4.68 -7.75 -12.70
CA GLU A 202 -5.79 -8.12 -11.84
C GLU A 202 -7.11 -8.00 -12.58
N SER A 203 -7.88 -9.09 -12.63
CA SER A 203 -9.21 -9.09 -13.21
C SER A 203 -10.12 -8.15 -12.41
N ILE A 204 -10.74 -7.18 -13.09
CA ILE A 204 -11.63 -6.17 -12.47
C ILE A 204 -12.70 -6.83 -11.58
N MET A 205 -13.21 -8.00 -11.97
CA MET A 205 -14.18 -8.77 -11.18
C MET A 205 -13.62 -9.27 -9.84
N GLN A 206 -12.36 -9.73 -9.80
CA GLN A 206 -11.70 -10.17 -8.57
C GLN A 206 -11.44 -8.98 -7.64
N VAL A 207 -11.04 -7.84 -8.21
CA VAL A 207 -10.82 -6.59 -7.48
C VAL A 207 -12.10 -6.13 -6.78
N ILE A 208 -13.22 -6.11 -7.50
CA ILE A 208 -14.52 -5.74 -6.95
C ILE A 208 -14.95 -6.71 -5.84
N LEU A 209 -14.76 -8.02 -6.04
CA LEU A 209 -15.13 -9.03 -5.03
C LEU A 209 -14.31 -8.85 -3.75
N VAL A 210 -12.99 -8.69 -3.86
CA VAL A 210 -12.11 -8.46 -2.70
C VAL A 210 -12.47 -7.14 -1.99
N ALA A 211 -12.78 -6.09 -2.74
CA ALA A 211 -13.24 -4.82 -2.18
C ALA A 211 -14.57 -4.95 -1.42
N ILE A 212 -15.55 -5.66 -1.96
CA ILE A 212 -16.83 -5.87 -1.29
C ILE A 212 -16.64 -6.68 0.00
N VAL A 213 -15.89 -7.79 -0.06
CA VAL A 213 -15.64 -8.65 1.11
C VAL A 213 -14.90 -7.91 2.22
N THR A 214 -13.88 -7.13 1.87
CA THR A 214 -13.09 -6.33 2.83
C THR A 214 -13.89 -5.20 3.46
N VAL A 215 -14.76 -4.52 2.69
CA VAL A 215 -15.66 -3.49 3.21
C VAL A 215 -16.73 -4.08 4.13
N ILE A 216 -17.32 -5.23 3.77
CA ILE A 216 -18.28 -5.91 4.64
C ILE A 216 -17.60 -6.40 5.92
N ALA A 217 -16.42 -7.01 5.82
CA ALA A 217 -15.68 -7.50 6.97
C ALA A 217 -15.26 -6.36 7.91
N THR A 218 -14.78 -5.23 7.37
CA THR A 218 -14.46 -4.05 8.19
C THR A 218 -15.70 -3.53 8.90
N LEU A 219 -16.85 -3.39 8.21
CA LEU A 219 -18.10 -2.94 8.82
C LEU A 219 -18.62 -3.88 9.91
N LEU A 220 -18.52 -5.21 9.70
CA LEU A 220 -18.92 -6.21 10.69
C LEU A 220 -18.06 -6.17 11.95
N ILE A 221 -16.73 -6.06 11.76
CA ILE A 221 -15.77 -5.91 12.88
C ILE A 221 -16.04 -4.59 13.61
N PHE A 222 -16.30 -3.51 12.86
CA PHE A 222 -16.66 -2.22 13.43
C PHE A 222 -17.93 -2.30 14.29
N LYS A 223 -18.94 -3.04 13.84
CA LYS A 223 -20.21 -3.20 14.57
C LYS A 223 -20.11 -4.14 15.77
N ARG A 224 -19.30 -5.20 15.73
CA ARG A 224 -19.19 -6.18 16.84
C ARG A 224 -18.13 -5.82 17.88
N LYS A 225 -16.91 -5.50 17.44
CA LYS A 225 -15.74 -5.39 18.34
C LYS A 225 -15.58 -4.01 18.99
N VAL A 226 -16.08 -2.94 18.35
CA VAL A 226 -16.04 -1.59 18.93
C VAL A 226 -16.95 -1.45 20.16
N PRO A 227 -18.17 -2.03 20.19
CA PRO A 227 -19.01 -2.02 21.40
C PRO A 227 -18.61 -3.05 22.47
N GLU A 228 -17.98 -4.18 22.13
CA GLU A 228 -17.48 -5.20 23.09
C GLU A 228 -16.28 -4.74 23.96
N LEU A 229 -15.83 -3.50 23.79
CA LEU A 229 -14.80 -2.87 24.61
C LEU A 229 -15.38 -2.12 25.83
N TYR A 230 -16.70 -2.13 26.00
CA TYR A 230 -17.39 -1.80 27.25
C TYR A 230 -17.20 -2.92 28.27
#